data_AF-A0A2E5P3G4-F1
#
_entry.id   AF-A0A2E5P3G4-F1
#
_cell.length_a   1.000
_cell.length_b   1.000
_cell.length_c   1.000
_cell.angle_alpha   90.00
_cell.angle_beta   90.00
_cell.angle_gamma   90.00
#
_symmetry.space_group_name_H-M   'P 1'
#
loop_
_entity.id
_entity.type
_entity.pdbx_description
1 polymer ?
#
loop_
_entity_poly.entity_id
_entity_poly.type
_entity_poly.pdbx_seq_one_letter_code
_entity_poly.pdbx_strand_id
1 'polypeptide(L)'
;MTSDSHPRPFRVRWLGRVRYRDALALQQGIHAPAGSANHPQDHLLLLEHHPVYTLGVRASLDNLLLPPNEVGADLERADRGGDITFHGPGQLVGYPLLHLPGKRGGGMADTVAYVRSVEDLLIDVCRDLGLVDVGRLDRYPGVWVEPDGPRPRKVAAIGVKLTRSRTMHGFALNVDPDLSYFDRMVPCGIAGYGVTSLAAEGIDAPMRRVVDRVVDRAVDRWAAGPVDRADVAWTYRADDLSAFSRGGGAGGRPLVGRKPEWMRVPLETGPDYLRLKAVMRSRQLTTVCEEAGCPNVFDCWNDGTATFMINGERCTRACGFCLVDTRRPDAPDLDEPYRVAEAVAEMGLRHAVVTAVARDDLHDGGASAFAATITAVRDRNPGTAVEVLIPDCKGDPEALGAVFDARPDVLNHNVETVARLQRRVRPSASYARSLSVLARAKAAGLTTKSSIIVGLGETDDEVEGCLADLAAVDCDIVTIGQYLRPTTNHLPVERWVEPATFDRWAAYGEARGIDHVEAGPLTRSSYHARQAAESAAAGSVAVTLSARAS
;
A
#
# COMPACT_ATOMS: atom_id res chain seq x y z
N MET A 1 -27.40 15.88 18.83
CA MET A 1 -26.22 15.26 19.47
C MET A 1 -26.42 13.76 19.44
N THR A 2 -26.10 13.12 18.32
CA THR A 2 -25.98 11.66 18.24
C THR A 2 -24.56 11.35 18.65
N SER A 3 -24.38 10.82 19.86
CA SER A 3 -23.11 10.23 20.27
C SER A 3 -22.80 9.11 19.28
N ASP A 4 -21.73 9.26 18.52
CA ASP A 4 -21.19 8.22 17.65
C ASP A 4 -20.79 7.04 18.57
N SER A 5 -21.68 6.05 18.69
CA SER A 5 -21.68 5.05 19.76
C SER A 5 -20.87 3.80 19.42
N HIS A 6 -20.05 3.84 18.37
CA HIS A 6 -19.15 2.75 18.02
C HIS A 6 -17.72 3.14 18.39
N PRO A 7 -17.07 2.39 19.30
CA PRO A 7 -15.69 2.66 19.66
C PRO A 7 -14.80 2.49 18.43
N ARG A 8 -14.00 3.51 18.12
CA ARG A 8 -13.14 3.52 16.92
C ARG A 8 -12.09 2.43 17.02
N PRO A 9 -11.91 1.59 15.99
CA PRO A 9 -10.85 0.60 15.98
C PRO A 9 -9.48 1.29 15.99
N PHE A 10 -8.53 0.68 16.70
CA PHE A 10 -7.14 1.13 16.77
C PHE A 10 -6.23 0.14 16.04
N ARG A 11 -5.76 0.53 14.86
CA ARG A 11 -5.03 -0.35 13.95
C ARG A 11 -3.53 -0.12 14.02
N VAL A 12 -2.81 -1.15 14.40
CA VAL A 12 -1.35 -1.13 14.52
C VAL A 12 -0.76 -1.85 13.32
N ARG A 13 0.22 -1.24 12.65
CA ARG A 13 0.91 -1.83 11.50
C ARG A 13 2.41 -1.74 11.65
N TRP A 14 3.10 -2.87 11.66
CA TRP A 14 4.53 -2.90 11.37
C TRP A 14 4.72 -3.06 9.85
N LEU A 15 5.29 -2.04 9.21
CA LEU A 15 5.44 -1.98 7.75
C LEU A 15 6.86 -2.33 7.26
N GLY A 16 7.78 -2.63 8.17
CA GLY A 16 9.18 -2.93 7.85
C GLY A 16 9.90 -1.69 7.34
N ARG A 17 10.73 -1.84 6.29
CA ARG A 17 11.47 -0.73 5.70
C ARG A 17 10.69 -0.09 4.54
N VAL A 18 10.44 1.22 4.64
CA VAL A 18 9.57 1.96 3.71
C VAL A 18 10.28 3.25 3.28
N ARG A 19 10.13 3.68 2.02
CA ARG A 19 10.62 5.02 1.61
C ARG A 19 9.71 6.10 2.17
N TYR A 20 10.28 7.25 2.50
CA TYR A 20 9.53 8.33 3.14
C TYR A 20 8.31 8.76 2.32
N ARG A 21 8.48 8.97 1.01
CA ARG A 21 7.38 9.34 0.10
C ARG A 21 6.23 8.32 0.04
N ASP A 22 6.52 7.03 0.20
CA ASP A 22 5.51 5.96 0.19
C ASP A 22 4.72 5.99 1.51
N ALA A 23 5.42 6.16 2.64
CA ALA A 23 4.76 6.32 3.94
C ALA A 23 3.96 7.63 4.03
N LEU A 24 4.44 8.73 3.45
CA LEU A 24 3.73 10.01 3.42
C LEU A 24 2.43 9.89 2.62
N ALA A 25 2.47 9.29 1.44
CA ALA A 25 1.28 9.03 0.63
C ALA A 25 0.26 8.14 1.36
N LEU A 26 0.73 7.11 2.08
CA LEU A 26 -0.13 6.26 2.92
C LEU A 26 -0.79 7.07 4.05
N GLN A 27 -0.01 7.90 4.77
CA GLN A 27 -0.56 8.78 5.80
C GLN A 27 -1.60 9.75 5.22
N GLN A 28 -1.35 10.31 4.04
CA GLN A 28 -2.27 11.22 3.37
C GLN A 28 -3.56 10.52 2.95
N GLY A 29 -3.48 9.31 2.40
CA GLY A 29 -4.65 8.48 2.08
C GLY A 29 -5.50 8.22 3.31
N ILE A 30 -4.87 7.75 4.39
CA ILE A 30 -5.56 7.52 5.67
C ILE A 30 -6.14 8.81 6.23
N HIS A 31 -5.41 9.94 6.15
CA HIS A 31 -5.83 11.25 6.66
C HIS A 31 -6.88 11.96 5.79
N ALA A 32 -7.10 11.52 4.54
CA ALA A 32 -8.08 12.14 3.67
C ALA A 32 -9.49 12.05 4.29
N PRO A 33 -10.37 13.03 4.06
CA PRO A 33 -11.79 12.83 4.31
C PRO A 33 -12.26 11.75 3.33
N ALA A 34 -12.50 10.56 3.84
CA ALA A 34 -13.08 9.48 3.05
C ALA A 34 -14.53 9.81 2.65
N GLY A 35 -15.08 9.06 1.70
CA GLY A 35 -16.51 9.15 1.34
C GLY A 35 -17.43 9.05 2.56
N SER A 36 -18.68 9.51 2.44
CA SER A 36 -19.63 9.59 3.56
C SER A 36 -19.94 8.25 4.27
N ALA A 37 -19.53 7.12 3.67
CA ALA A 37 -19.73 5.77 4.18
C ALA A 37 -18.58 5.24 5.05
N ASN A 38 -17.41 5.90 5.08
CA ASN A 38 -16.24 5.36 5.77
C ASN A 38 -16.21 5.80 7.25
N HIS A 39 -16.14 4.81 8.15
CA HIS A 39 -16.09 5.06 9.59
C HIS A 39 -14.69 5.54 10.00
N PRO A 40 -14.57 6.57 10.86
CA PRO A 40 -13.27 7.05 11.31
C PRO A 40 -12.51 5.96 12.08
N GLN A 41 -11.25 5.72 11.69
CA GLN A 41 -10.38 4.72 12.29
C GLN A 41 -9.09 5.39 12.77
N ASP A 42 -8.57 4.93 13.92
CA ASP A 42 -7.29 5.40 14.45
C ASP A 42 -6.19 4.40 14.07
N HIS A 43 -5.03 4.89 13.61
CA HIS A 43 -3.92 4.05 13.19
C HIS A 43 -2.63 4.40 13.93
N LEU A 44 -1.77 3.40 14.11
CA LEU A 44 -0.36 3.54 14.46
C LEU A 44 0.47 2.79 13.43
N LEU A 45 1.09 3.52 12.51
CA LEU A 45 2.03 2.95 11.55
C LEU A 45 3.43 2.98 12.16
N LEU A 46 4.09 1.83 12.23
CA LEU A 46 5.44 1.65 12.74
C LEU A 46 6.34 1.09 11.63
N LEU A 47 7.50 1.69 11.44
CA LEU A 47 8.41 1.34 10.35
C LEU A 47 9.83 1.84 10.59
N GLU A 48 10.74 1.38 9.73
CA GLU A 48 12.03 2.01 9.50
C GLU A 48 12.01 2.69 8.13
N HIS A 49 12.75 3.79 8.00
CA HIS A 49 12.96 4.40 6.69
C HIS A 49 14.26 3.92 6.02
N HIS A 50 14.29 3.97 4.70
CA HIS A 50 15.56 4.10 3.99
C HIS A 50 16.23 5.43 4.40
N PRO A 51 17.57 5.54 4.34
CA PRO A 51 18.25 6.79 4.70
C PRO A 51 17.64 8.00 3.98
N VAL A 52 17.17 8.98 4.76
CA VAL A 52 16.47 10.15 4.23
C VAL A 52 16.59 11.32 5.21
N TYR A 53 16.86 12.51 4.69
CA TYR A 53 16.68 13.77 5.40
C TYR A 53 15.32 14.35 5.05
N THR A 54 14.57 14.77 6.06
CA THR A 54 13.26 15.39 5.86
C THR A 54 13.25 16.84 6.32
N LEU A 55 12.73 17.71 5.46
CA LEU A 55 12.62 19.14 5.71
C LEU A 55 11.19 19.45 6.21
N GLY A 56 11.03 19.80 7.49
CA GLY A 56 9.74 20.24 8.04
C GLY A 56 9.34 21.64 7.56
N VAL A 57 8.16 22.11 7.98
CA VAL A 57 7.60 23.41 7.52
C VAL A 57 8.40 24.63 7.95
N ARG A 58 9.30 24.50 8.94
CA ARG A 58 10.21 25.58 9.40
C ARG A 58 11.65 25.35 8.96
N ALA A 59 11.88 24.43 8.03
CA ALA A 59 13.23 24.00 7.73
C ALA A 59 14.05 25.07 7.02
N SER A 60 15.30 25.22 7.45
CA SER A 60 16.33 25.98 6.72
C SER A 60 17.33 25.01 6.10
N LEU A 61 17.59 25.16 4.80
CA LEU A 61 18.62 24.37 4.10
C LEU A 61 20.03 24.61 4.64
N ASP A 62 20.26 25.73 5.34
CA ASP A 62 21.55 26.02 5.99
C ASP A 62 21.89 25.00 7.09
N ASN A 63 20.88 24.30 7.61
CA ASN A 63 21.07 23.23 8.60
C ASN A 63 21.47 21.89 7.99
N LEU A 64 21.59 21.81 6.66
CA LEU A 64 22.10 20.66 5.93
C LEU A 64 23.56 20.92 5.57
N LEU A 65 24.48 20.28 6.30
CA LEU A 65 25.91 20.58 6.20
C LEU A 65 26.57 19.92 4.99
N LEU A 66 25.97 18.85 4.46
CA LEU A 66 26.43 18.16 3.25
C LEU A 66 25.26 17.70 2.37
N PRO A 67 25.47 17.58 1.03
CA PRO A 67 24.49 17.01 0.13
C PRO A 67 24.10 15.57 0.53
N PRO A 68 22.79 15.26 0.68
CA PRO A 68 22.31 13.93 1.10
C PRO A 68 22.75 12.75 0.22
N ASN A 69 22.90 13.00 -1.09
CA ASN A 69 23.31 11.99 -2.05
C ASN A 69 24.75 11.49 -1.82
N GLU A 70 25.62 12.29 -1.19
CA GLU A 70 26.99 11.88 -0.86
C GLU A 70 27.03 10.78 0.20
N VAL A 71 25.99 10.65 1.01
CA VAL A 71 25.83 9.60 2.03
C VAL A 71 24.77 8.56 1.64
N GLY A 72 24.32 8.57 0.39
CA GLY A 72 23.29 7.65 -0.09
C GLY A 72 21.92 7.84 0.58
N ALA A 73 21.60 9.07 1.01
CA ALA A 73 20.32 9.42 1.60
C ALA A 73 19.46 10.26 0.64
N ASP A 74 18.15 10.04 0.67
CA ASP A 74 17.17 10.86 -0.02
C ASP A 74 16.98 12.22 0.70
N LEU A 75 16.42 13.20 -0.01
CA LEU A 75 15.98 14.48 0.57
C LEU A 75 14.50 14.69 0.23
N GLU A 76 13.66 14.81 1.25
CA GLU A 76 12.21 14.89 1.08
C GLU A 76 11.64 16.08 1.85
N ARG A 77 10.67 16.79 1.28
CA ARG A 77 9.92 17.83 2.00
C ARG A 77 8.76 17.20 2.74
N ALA A 78 8.56 17.63 3.98
CA ALA A 78 7.51 17.14 4.85
C ALA A 78 6.66 18.31 5.35
N ASP A 79 5.34 18.14 5.37
CA ASP A 79 4.39 19.11 5.91
C ASP A 79 4.23 18.97 7.44
N ARG A 80 5.23 18.40 8.12
CA ARG A 80 5.29 18.26 9.58
C ARG A 80 5.90 19.49 10.26
N GLY A 81 5.57 19.68 11.54
CA GLY A 81 6.28 20.61 12.40
C GLY A 81 7.78 20.29 12.53
N GLY A 82 8.56 21.32 12.85
CA GLY A 82 10.00 21.23 13.04
C GLY A 82 10.81 21.66 11.81
N ASP A 83 12.13 21.51 11.96
CA ASP A 83 13.16 21.84 10.98
C ASP A 83 13.60 20.56 10.24
N ILE A 84 14.89 20.36 9.99
CA ILE A 84 15.46 19.13 9.41
C ILE A 84 15.56 18.00 10.47
N THR A 85 15.29 16.76 10.06
CA THR A 85 15.68 15.54 10.78
C THR A 85 16.13 14.44 9.82
N PHE A 86 16.88 13.47 10.34
CA PHE A 86 17.24 12.23 9.64
C PHE A 86 16.32 11.07 10.06
N HIS A 87 16.02 10.19 9.10
CA HIS A 87 15.46 8.87 9.32
C HIS A 87 16.26 7.81 8.55
N GLY A 88 16.40 6.62 9.13
CA GLY A 88 17.13 5.53 8.50
C GLY A 88 17.00 4.21 9.25
N PRO A 89 17.69 3.16 8.79
CA PRO A 89 17.76 1.87 9.47
C PRO A 89 18.24 2.03 10.92
N GLY A 90 17.67 1.25 11.83
CA GLY A 90 17.95 1.32 13.28
C GLY A 90 17.16 2.41 14.01
N GLN A 91 16.38 3.24 13.31
CA GLN A 91 15.46 4.21 13.91
C GLN A 91 14.02 3.72 13.78
N LEU A 92 13.31 3.56 14.91
CA LEU A 92 11.88 3.29 14.91
C LEU A 92 11.12 4.59 14.63
N VAL A 93 10.42 4.64 13.50
CA VAL A 93 9.55 5.74 13.15
C VAL A 93 8.10 5.31 13.37
N GLY A 94 7.35 6.14 14.10
CA GLY A 94 5.94 5.91 14.37
C GLY A 94 5.08 7.08 13.92
N TYR A 95 3.97 6.76 13.24
CA TYR A 95 2.97 7.70 12.77
C TYR A 95 1.61 7.39 13.40
N PRO A 96 1.29 7.98 14.57
CA PRO A 96 -0.05 7.88 15.15
C PRO A 96 -1.00 8.80 14.37
N LEU A 97 -1.93 8.20 13.62
CA LEU A 97 -2.98 8.87 12.86
C LEU A 97 -4.29 8.76 13.66
N LEU A 98 -4.51 9.73 14.54
CA LEU A 98 -5.54 9.71 15.57
C LEU A 98 -6.56 10.82 15.33
N HIS A 99 -7.81 10.54 15.68
CA HIS A 99 -8.87 11.54 15.80
C HIS A 99 -8.92 12.07 17.23
N LEU A 100 -8.45 13.30 17.42
CA LEU A 100 -8.40 13.95 18.74
C LEU A 100 -9.73 14.65 19.05
N PRO A 101 -10.21 14.62 20.30
CA PRO A 101 -11.35 15.42 20.70
C PRO A 101 -11.01 16.92 20.60
N GLY A 102 -11.99 17.72 20.18
CA GLY A 102 -11.87 19.18 20.24
C GLY A 102 -11.80 19.68 21.69
N LYS A 103 -11.15 20.83 21.91
CA LYS A 103 -11.12 21.46 23.26
C LYS A 103 -12.53 21.62 23.83
N ARG A 104 -12.76 21.27 25.11
CA ARG A 104 -14.03 21.50 25.84
C ARG A 104 -15.30 21.00 25.11
N GLY A 105 -15.21 19.89 24.38
CA GLY A 105 -16.36 19.30 23.67
C GLY A 105 -16.67 19.92 22.30
N GLY A 106 -15.82 20.83 21.79
CA GLY A 106 -15.89 21.38 20.43
C GLY A 106 -14.78 22.42 20.14
N GLY A 107 -14.12 22.33 18.98
CA GLY A 107 -13.04 23.27 18.56
C GLY A 107 -11.74 22.56 18.15
N MET A 108 -10.66 23.32 17.94
CA MET A 108 -9.35 22.77 17.53
C MET A 108 -8.75 21.90 18.63
N ALA A 109 -8.29 20.69 18.28
CA ALA A 109 -7.59 19.82 19.21
C ALA A 109 -6.28 20.44 19.72
N ASP A 110 -5.86 20.08 20.93
CA ASP A 110 -4.67 20.66 21.57
C ASP A 110 -3.38 19.99 21.09
N THR A 111 -2.67 20.65 20.18
CA THR A 111 -1.39 20.14 19.64
C THR A 111 -0.35 19.94 20.73
N VAL A 112 -0.28 20.82 21.74
CA VAL A 112 0.71 20.73 22.82
C VAL A 112 0.41 19.52 23.71
N ALA A 113 -0.86 19.33 24.08
CA ALA A 113 -1.27 18.16 24.85
C ALA A 113 -1.01 16.85 24.08
N TYR A 114 -1.26 16.84 22.78
CA TYR A 114 -0.96 15.68 21.94
C TYR A 114 0.54 15.39 21.85
N VAL A 115 1.38 16.40 21.57
CA VAL A 115 2.84 16.24 21.57
C VAL A 115 3.33 15.72 22.92
N ARG A 116 2.81 16.26 24.03
CA ARG A 116 3.11 15.74 25.37
C ARG A 116 2.70 14.28 25.53
N SER A 117 1.55 13.87 25.01
CA SER A 117 1.12 12.47 25.07
C SER A 117 2.06 11.51 24.30
N VAL A 118 2.65 11.97 23.19
CA VAL A 118 3.67 11.22 22.44
C VAL A 118 4.99 11.17 23.22
N GLU A 119 5.40 12.28 23.85
CA GLU A 119 6.57 12.31 24.73
C GLU A 119 6.41 11.36 25.92
N ASP A 120 5.25 11.38 26.60
CA ASP A 120 4.99 10.46 27.72
C ASP A 120 5.05 9.00 27.28
N LEU A 121 4.48 8.67 26.12
CA LEU A 121 4.57 7.33 25.56
C LEU A 121 6.02 6.89 25.38
N LEU A 122 6.85 7.71 24.78
CA LEU A 122 8.24 7.36 24.49
C LEU A 122 9.11 7.34 25.75
N ILE A 123 8.85 8.23 26.71
CA ILE A 123 9.50 8.22 28.02
C ILE A 123 9.18 6.91 28.75
N ASP A 124 7.91 6.50 28.77
CA ASP A 124 7.49 5.23 29.39
C ASP A 124 8.16 4.03 28.71
N VAL A 125 8.20 4.01 27.37
CA VAL A 125 8.89 2.96 26.60
C VAL A 125 10.38 2.91 26.93
N CYS A 126 11.06 4.06 26.97
CA CYS A 126 12.48 4.13 27.33
C CYS A 126 12.72 3.57 28.75
N ARG A 127 11.86 3.92 29.72
CA ARG A 127 11.93 3.40 31.09
C ARG A 127 11.69 1.90 31.17
N ASP A 128 10.70 1.38 30.43
CA ASP A 128 10.42 -0.06 30.35
C ASP A 128 11.57 -0.88 29.76
N LEU A 129 12.38 -0.24 28.91
CA LEU A 129 13.57 -0.83 28.32
C LEU A 129 14.82 -0.68 29.19
N GLY A 130 14.76 0.09 30.28
CA GLY A 130 15.84 0.26 31.26
C GLY A 130 16.57 1.60 31.20
N LEU A 131 16.15 2.55 30.37
CA LEU A 131 16.73 3.89 30.31
C LEU A 131 16.09 4.77 31.40
N VAL A 132 16.83 5.04 32.47
CA VAL A 132 16.28 5.64 33.71
C VAL A 132 16.24 7.17 33.67
N ASP A 133 17.35 7.82 33.30
CA ASP A 133 17.45 9.29 33.26
C ASP A 133 16.95 9.83 31.91
N VAL A 134 15.63 9.72 31.70
CA VAL A 134 14.95 10.10 30.46
C VAL A 134 13.73 10.98 30.75
N GLY A 135 13.59 12.04 29.97
CA GLY A 135 12.53 13.02 30.16
C GLY A 135 12.43 14.05 29.03
N ARG A 136 11.88 15.22 29.37
CA ARG A 136 11.69 16.36 28.46
C ARG A 136 12.72 17.42 28.74
N LEU A 137 13.14 18.13 27.69
CA LEU A 137 13.94 19.35 27.82
C LEU A 137 13.05 20.56 27.52
N ASP A 138 13.08 21.58 28.39
CA ASP A 138 12.25 22.77 28.21
C ASP A 138 12.44 23.40 26.82
N ARG A 139 11.35 23.84 26.19
CA ARG A 139 11.27 24.44 24.84
C ARG A 139 11.65 23.55 23.65
N TYR A 140 12.19 22.35 23.86
CA TYR A 140 12.64 21.49 22.76
C TYR A 140 11.86 20.16 22.72
N PRO A 141 10.83 20.06 21.85
CA PRO A 141 10.05 18.84 21.71
C PRO A 141 10.91 17.61 21.40
N GLY A 142 10.54 16.50 22.03
CA GLY A 142 11.24 15.22 21.92
C GLY A 142 11.54 14.60 23.28
N VAL A 143 12.20 13.44 23.23
CA VAL A 143 12.64 12.72 24.43
C VAL A 143 14.15 12.79 24.54
N TRP A 144 14.61 13.09 25.75
CA TRP A 144 15.99 13.46 26.06
C TRP A 144 16.53 12.61 27.19
N VAL A 145 17.80 12.23 27.08
CA VAL A 145 18.58 11.60 28.14
C VAL A 145 19.33 12.69 28.91
N GLU A 146 19.40 12.56 30.23
CA GLU A 146 19.96 13.56 31.15
C GLU A 146 19.37 14.98 30.90
N PRO A 147 18.03 15.16 30.85
CA PRO A 147 17.43 16.45 30.54
C PRO A 147 17.83 17.57 31.52
N ASP A 148 18.01 17.23 32.80
CA ASP A 148 18.48 18.14 33.86
C ASP A 148 19.98 17.98 34.15
N GLY A 149 20.67 17.13 33.38
CA GLY A 149 22.08 16.79 33.56
C GLY A 149 23.02 17.70 32.76
N PRO A 150 24.35 17.47 32.88
CA PRO A 150 25.36 18.32 32.24
C PRO A 150 25.45 18.12 30.72
N ARG A 151 24.90 17.02 30.18
CA ARG A 151 24.95 16.70 28.73
C ARG A 151 23.60 16.18 28.20
N PRO A 152 22.58 17.04 28.11
CA PRO A 152 21.30 16.66 27.52
C PRO A 152 21.50 16.24 26.06
N ARG A 153 20.91 15.11 25.69
CA ARG A 153 21.01 14.55 24.33
C ARG A 153 19.71 13.90 23.90
N LYS A 154 19.30 14.12 22.66
CA LYS A 154 18.00 13.68 22.16
C LYS A 154 18.05 12.21 21.74
N VAL A 155 17.16 11.39 22.31
CA VAL A 155 16.98 9.98 21.90
C VAL A 155 15.77 9.80 20.97
N ALA A 156 14.78 10.70 21.04
CA ALA A 156 13.66 10.69 20.10
C ALA A 156 13.27 12.09 19.62
N ALA A 157 13.08 12.22 18.31
CA ALA A 157 12.51 13.41 17.68
C ALA A 157 11.00 13.27 17.52
N ILE A 158 10.26 14.38 17.67
CA ILE A 158 8.82 14.43 17.48
C ILE A 158 8.50 15.58 16.52
N GLY A 159 7.79 15.26 15.44
CA GLY A 159 7.32 16.21 14.46
C GLY A 159 5.93 15.78 13.99
N VAL A 160 4.91 16.54 14.36
CA VAL A 160 3.51 16.21 14.09
C VAL A 160 2.86 17.29 13.24
N LYS A 161 1.79 16.93 12.55
CA LYS A 161 0.82 17.84 11.93
C LYS A 161 -0.55 17.53 12.51
N LEU A 162 -1.31 18.57 12.84
CA LEU A 162 -2.69 18.46 13.32
C LEU A 162 -3.59 19.32 12.44
N THR A 163 -4.49 18.67 11.71
CA THR A 163 -5.45 19.33 10.81
C THR A 163 -6.81 18.68 10.98
N ARG A 164 -7.86 19.49 11.13
CA ARG A 164 -9.25 19.02 11.33
C ARG A 164 -9.37 17.97 12.45
N SER A 165 -8.66 18.19 13.56
CA SER A 165 -8.60 17.28 14.71
C SER A 165 -8.04 15.88 14.42
N ARG A 166 -7.31 15.72 13.31
CA ARG A 166 -6.65 14.49 12.92
C ARG A 166 -5.14 14.67 12.87
N THR A 167 -4.40 13.72 13.41
CA THR A 167 -2.93 13.79 13.45
C THR A 167 -2.30 13.15 12.22
N MET A 168 -1.12 13.64 11.86
CA MET A 168 -0.20 13.08 10.88
C MET A 168 1.22 13.25 11.38
N HIS A 169 2.14 12.50 10.78
CA HIS A 169 3.51 12.35 11.25
C HIS A 169 3.53 11.85 12.70
N GLY A 170 4.62 12.02 13.42
CA GLY A 170 4.75 11.41 14.74
C GLY A 170 6.16 11.53 15.31
N PHE A 171 6.77 10.39 15.56
CA PHE A 171 8.05 10.30 16.27
C PHE A 171 9.08 9.45 15.53
N ALA A 172 10.33 9.69 15.88
CA ALA A 172 11.50 8.93 15.45
C ALA A 172 12.34 8.62 16.70
N LEU A 173 12.30 7.38 17.18
CA LEU A 173 13.07 6.87 18.31
C LEU A 173 14.33 6.18 17.79
N ASN A 174 15.51 6.66 18.21
CA ASN A 174 16.79 6.08 17.84
C ASN A 174 17.01 4.79 18.66
N VAL A 175 16.82 3.63 18.05
CA VAL A 175 17.09 2.34 18.70
C VAL A 175 18.57 2.01 18.57
N ASP A 176 19.04 1.82 17.34
CA ASP A 176 20.44 1.60 16.98
C ASP A 176 20.75 2.10 15.55
N PRO A 177 20.45 3.38 15.21
CA PRO A 177 20.81 3.92 13.91
C PRO A 177 22.30 4.27 13.86
N ASP A 178 22.84 4.37 12.65
CA ASP A 178 24.13 5.02 12.42
C ASP A 178 24.03 6.51 12.77
N LEU A 179 24.60 6.89 13.91
CA LEU A 179 24.52 8.26 14.41
C LEU A 179 25.34 9.26 13.57
N SER A 180 26.25 8.80 12.70
CA SER A 180 27.06 9.67 11.86
C SER A 180 26.26 10.47 10.81
N TYR A 181 25.03 10.04 10.50
CA TYR A 181 24.10 10.83 9.69
C TYR A 181 23.65 12.12 10.39
N PHE A 182 23.63 12.16 11.73
CA PHE A 182 23.28 13.38 12.46
C PHE A 182 24.42 14.40 12.47
N ASP A 183 25.68 13.97 12.31
CA ASP A 183 26.85 14.86 12.22
C ASP A 183 26.86 15.70 10.92
N ARG A 184 26.01 15.37 9.96
CA ARG A 184 25.90 16.04 8.65
C ARG A 184 24.79 17.08 8.60
N MET A 185 24.13 17.32 9.72
CA MET A 185 23.06 18.29 9.83
C MET A 185 23.08 18.94 11.21
N VAL A 186 22.32 20.01 11.40
CA VAL A 186 21.99 20.52 12.74
C VAL A 186 20.64 19.93 13.15
N PRO A 187 20.59 18.89 14.02
CA PRO A 187 19.36 18.16 14.29
C PRO A 187 18.27 19.03 14.91
N CYS A 188 17.10 19.09 14.24
CA CYS A 188 16.00 19.96 14.63
C CYS A 188 16.37 21.47 14.71
N GLY A 189 17.48 21.91 14.07
CA GLY A 189 17.99 23.28 14.19
C GLY A 189 18.65 23.59 15.54
N ILE A 190 18.97 22.56 16.33
CA ILE A 190 19.51 22.68 17.69
C ILE A 190 21.02 22.37 17.69
N ALA A 191 21.86 23.39 17.65
CA ALA A 191 23.33 23.21 17.64
C ALA A 191 23.95 22.96 19.04
N GLY A 192 23.20 23.23 20.11
CA GLY A 192 23.71 23.20 21.49
C GLY A 192 23.63 21.85 22.20
N TYR A 193 23.01 20.83 21.60
CA TYR A 193 22.77 19.53 22.25
C TYR A 193 23.03 18.36 21.29
N GLY A 194 23.44 17.22 21.84
CA GLY A 194 23.75 16.02 21.06
C GLY A 194 22.52 15.17 20.71
N VAL A 195 22.74 14.14 19.90
CA VAL A 195 21.78 13.06 19.59
C VAL A 195 22.37 11.74 20.11
N THR A 196 21.51 10.84 20.60
CA THR A 196 21.89 9.50 21.07
C THR A 196 20.90 8.43 20.58
N SER A 197 21.15 7.18 20.95
CA SER A 197 20.28 6.01 20.69
C SER A 197 20.18 5.12 21.92
N LEU A 198 19.18 4.24 21.98
CA LEU A 198 19.08 3.22 23.03
C LEU A 198 20.38 2.40 23.13
N ALA A 199 20.92 1.95 22.00
CA ALA A 199 22.17 1.20 21.95
C ALA A 199 23.38 2.01 22.47
N ALA A 200 23.49 3.29 22.12
CA ALA A 200 24.56 4.16 22.62
C ALA A 200 24.46 4.42 24.13
N GLU A 201 23.26 4.34 24.71
CA GLU A 201 23.01 4.38 26.16
C GLU A 201 23.16 3.00 26.85
N GLY A 202 23.63 1.97 26.13
CA GLY A 202 23.86 0.63 26.67
C GLY A 202 22.60 -0.24 26.77
N ILE A 203 21.50 0.15 26.12
CA ILE A 203 20.27 -0.64 26.05
C ILE A 203 20.32 -1.56 24.82
N ASP A 204 20.59 -2.83 25.04
CA ASP A 204 20.53 -3.86 24.01
C ASP A 204 19.09 -4.40 23.88
N ALA A 205 18.34 -3.82 22.93
CA ALA A 205 16.97 -4.23 22.62
C ALA A 205 16.76 -4.37 21.11
N PRO A 206 16.35 -5.55 20.61
CA PRO A 206 16.04 -5.70 19.19
C PRO A 206 14.81 -4.86 18.81
N MET A 207 14.77 -4.37 17.57
CA MET A 207 13.68 -3.51 17.05
C MET A 207 12.27 -4.05 17.38
N ARG A 208 12.08 -5.38 17.27
CA ARG A 208 10.81 -6.02 17.60
C ARG A 208 10.38 -5.79 19.05
N ARG A 209 11.31 -5.91 20.01
CA ARG A 209 11.03 -5.66 21.42
C ARG A 209 10.66 -4.20 21.67
N VAL A 210 11.32 -3.27 20.98
CA VAL A 210 11.00 -1.84 21.07
C VAL A 210 9.61 -1.56 20.51
N VAL A 211 9.28 -2.13 19.35
CA VAL A 211 7.95 -2.02 18.73
C VAL A 211 6.88 -2.62 19.62
N ASP A 212 7.08 -3.81 20.18
CA ASP A 212 6.11 -4.42 21.10
C ASP A 212 5.83 -3.49 22.30
N ARG A 213 6.86 -2.87 22.89
CA ARG A 213 6.68 -1.89 23.97
C ARG A 213 5.97 -0.62 23.55
N VAL A 214 6.29 -0.08 22.38
CA VAL A 214 5.58 1.07 21.81
C VAL A 214 4.10 0.74 21.60
N VAL A 215 3.79 -0.45 21.10
CA VAL A 215 2.41 -0.90 20.87
C VAL A 215 1.66 -1.03 22.19
N ASP A 216 2.23 -1.71 23.18
CA ASP A 216 1.64 -1.85 24.52
C ASP A 216 1.26 -0.46 25.09
N ARG A 217 2.23 0.47 25.10
CA ARG A 217 2.03 1.83 25.62
C ARG A 217 1.09 2.70 24.79
N ALA A 218 1.02 2.46 23.48
CA ALA A 218 0.10 3.16 22.58
C ALA A 218 -1.34 2.69 22.77
N VAL A 219 -1.54 1.37 22.91
CA VAL A 219 -2.85 0.78 23.17
C VAL A 219 -3.42 1.31 24.49
N ASP A 220 -2.65 1.24 25.57
CA ASP A 220 -3.06 1.74 26.88
C ASP A 220 -3.43 3.24 26.87
N ARG A 221 -2.75 4.02 26.03
CA ARG A 221 -2.88 5.48 26.01
C ARG A 221 -3.93 6.00 25.04
N TRP A 222 -4.12 5.33 23.90
CA TRP A 222 -4.88 5.88 22.78
C TRP A 222 -6.00 4.97 22.25
N ALA A 223 -5.96 3.66 22.50
CA ALA A 223 -6.99 2.77 21.98
C ALA A 223 -8.32 3.01 22.73
N ALA A 224 -9.34 3.43 21.98
CA ALA A 224 -10.70 3.61 22.51
C ALA A 224 -11.64 2.45 22.12
N GLY A 225 -11.15 1.49 21.32
CA GLY A 225 -11.92 0.38 20.77
C GLY A 225 -11.07 -0.84 20.45
N PRO A 226 -11.59 -1.77 19.64
CA PRO A 226 -10.88 -3.00 19.30
C PRO A 226 -9.51 -2.71 18.68
N VAL A 227 -8.50 -3.46 19.13
CA VAL A 227 -7.13 -3.36 18.61
C VAL A 227 -6.91 -4.44 17.58
N ASP A 228 -6.39 -4.05 16.42
CA ASP A 228 -6.00 -4.96 15.35
C ASP A 228 -4.54 -4.69 14.98
N ARG A 229 -3.70 -5.73 15.00
CA ARG A 229 -2.26 -5.63 14.69
C ARG A 229 -1.91 -6.55 13.53
N ALA A 230 -1.28 -5.97 12.51
CA ALA A 230 -0.72 -6.72 11.40
C ALA A 230 0.74 -6.29 11.15
N ASP A 231 1.62 -7.27 11.06
CA ASP A 231 3.04 -7.04 10.85
C ASP A 231 3.47 -7.67 9.53
N VAL A 232 4.23 -6.93 8.71
CA VAL A 232 5.04 -7.57 7.68
C VAL A 232 6.09 -8.48 8.35
N ALA A 233 6.59 -9.48 7.62
CA ALA A 233 7.57 -10.40 8.19
C ALA A 233 8.81 -9.65 8.76
N TRP A 234 9.13 -9.95 10.03
CA TRP A 234 10.21 -9.34 10.82
C TRP A 234 11.61 -9.81 10.44
N THR A 235 11.73 -11.09 10.15
CA THR A 235 12.96 -11.73 9.71
C THR A 235 12.72 -12.38 8.37
N TYR A 236 13.76 -12.35 7.54
CA TYR A 236 13.74 -13.03 6.26
C TYR A 236 14.82 -14.10 6.29
N ARG A 237 14.41 -15.35 6.19
CA ARG A 237 15.30 -16.45 5.84
C ARG A 237 15.45 -16.46 4.33
N ALA A 238 16.57 -16.99 3.84
CA ALA A 238 16.73 -17.23 2.42
C ALA A 238 15.54 -18.03 1.85
N ASP A 239 14.95 -18.93 2.65
CA ASP A 239 13.78 -19.73 2.28
C ASP A 239 12.47 -18.93 2.19
N ASP A 240 12.35 -17.79 2.88
CA ASP A 240 11.17 -16.91 2.81
C ASP A 240 11.13 -16.10 1.52
N LEU A 241 12.30 -15.92 0.88
CA LEU A 241 12.35 -15.41 -0.48
C LEU A 241 11.79 -16.51 -1.38
N SER A 242 10.87 -16.15 -2.28
CA SER A 242 10.27 -17.13 -3.18
C SER A 242 11.37 -17.91 -3.90
N ALA A 243 11.35 -19.24 -3.84
CA ALA A 243 12.35 -20.09 -4.52
C ALA A 243 12.40 -19.81 -6.03
N PHE A 244 11.35 -19.22 -6.60
CA PHE A 244 11.26 -18.68 -7.96
C PHE A 244 12.22 -17.53 -8.20
N SER A 245 12.36 -16.63 -7.23
CA SER A 245 13.37 -15.55 -7.29
C SER A 245 14.80 -16.10 -7.31
N ARG A 246 14.98 -17.38 -6.97
CA ARG A 246 16.25 -18.15 -7.03
C ARG A 246 16.26 -19.23 -8.11
N GLY A 247 15.25 -19.30 -8.99
CA GLY A 247 15.15 -20.28 -10.08
C GLY A 247 14.85 -21.73 -9.68
N GLY A 248 14.52 -22.01 -8.40
CA GLY A 248 14.35 -23.37 -7.88
C GLY A 248 12.91 -23.91 -7.86
N GLY A 249 11.90 -23.04 -7.92
CA GLY A 249 10.50 -23.41 -7.67
C GLY A 249 10.25 -23.85 -6.22
N ALA A 250 9.01 -23.72 -5.73
CA ALA A 250 8.66 -24.03 -4.34
C ALA A 250 8.70 -25.54 -4.02
N GLY A 251 8.59 -26.44 -5.02
CA GLY A 251 8.78 -27.89 -4.91
C GLY A 251 7.84 -28.66 -3.95
N GLY A 252 7.01 -27.97 -3.16
CA GLY A 252 6.19 -28.58 -2.11
C GLY A 252 4.90 -29.23 -2.60
N ARG A 253 4.47 -30.30 -1.93
CA ARG A 253 3.11 -30.83 -2.04
C ARG A 253 2.11 -29.88 -1.36
N PRO A 254 0.91 -29.63 -1.94
CA PRO A 254 -0.14 -28.89 -1.24
C PRO A 254 -0.46 -29.59 0.09
N LEU A 255 -0.67 -28.80 1.14
CA LEU A 255 -1.05 -29.31 2.46
C LEU A 255 -2.52 -29.75 2.50
N VAL A 256 -3.29 -29.36 1.49
CA VAL A 256 -4.73 -29.61 1.35
C VAL A 256 -5.05 -30.76 0.40
N GLY A 257 -6.23 -31.33 0.59
CA GLY A 257 -6.81 -32.34 -0.30
C GLY A 257 -7.10 -31.84 -1.72
N ARG A 258 -7.74 -32.71 -2.52
CA ARG A 258 -8.09 -32.42 -3.91
C ARG A 258 -8.96 -31.16 -4.03
N LYS A 259 -8.89 -30.50 -5.19
CA LYS A 259 -9.72 -29.35 -5.56
C LYS A 259 -11.21 -29.67 -5.29
N PRO A 260 -11.91 -28.89 -4.45
CA PRO A 260 -13.33 -29.11 -4.14
C PRO A 260 -14.24 -29.00 -5.34
N GLU A 261 -15.48 -29.49 -5.20
CA GLU A 261 -16.47 -29.49 -6.28
C GLU A 261 -16.90 -28.08 -6.69
N TRP A 262 -17.12 -27.19 -5.73
CA TRP A 262 -17.50 -25.78 -5.97
C TRP A 262 -16.43 -24.95 -6.70
N MET A 263 -15.23 -25.49 -6.88
CA MET A 263 -14.15 -24.86 -7.65
C MET A 263 -14.13 -25.31 -9.12
N ARG A 264 -15.00 -26.23 -9.53
CA ARG A 264 -15.07 -26.74 -10.92
C ARG A 264 -15.92 -25.81 -11.77
N VAL A 265 -15.42 -25.50 -12.96
CA VAL A 265 -16.12 -24.67 -13.95
C VAL A 265 -16.38 -25.52 -15.19
N PRO A 266 -17.60 -25.54 -15.75
CA PRO A 266 -17.85 -26.17 -17.04
C PRO A 266 -17.07 -25.46 -18.15
N LEU A 267 -16.44 -26.23 -19.03
CA LEU A 267 -15.69 -25.69 -20.17
C LEU A 267 -16.64 -25.49 -21.36
N GLU A 268 -16.80 -24.24 -21.82
CA GLU A 268 -17.69 -23.92 -22.95
C GLU A 268 -16.92 -23.30 -24.12
N THR A 269 -16.56 -24.11 -25.12
CA THR A 269 -15.82 -23.63 -26.31
C THR A 269 -16.76 -23.25 -27.45
N GLY A 270 -17.55 -22.19 -27.24
CA GLY A 270 -18.50 -21.68 -28.24
C GLY A 270 -17.86 -20.91 -29.41
N PRO A 271 -18.66 -20.53 -30.43
CA PRO A 271 -18.19 -19.80 -31.62
C PRO A 271 -17.56 -18.44 -31.29
N ASP A 272 -18.12 -17.70 -30.32
CA ASP A 272 -17.61 -16.39 -29.92
C ASP A 272 -16.21 -16.48 -29.30
N TYR A 273 -15.98 -17.48 -28.45
CA TYR A 273 -14.65 -17.76 -27.90
C TYR A 273 -13.62 -18.04 -29.01
N LEU A 274 -13.99 -18.86 -30.01
CA LEU A 274 -13.09 -19.16 -31.14
C LEU A 274 -12.80 -17.91 -31.99
N ARG A 275 -13.81 -17.05 -32.19
CA ARG A 275 -13.66 -15.77 -32.89
C ARG A 275 -12.68 -14.85 -32.16
N LEU A 276 -12.90 -14.63 -30.87
CA LEU A 276 -12.06 -13.79 -30.02
C LEU A 276 -10.61 -14.29 -29.96
N LYS A 277 -10.43 -15.60 -29.85
CA LYS A 277 -9.12 -16.25 -29.90
C LYS A 277 -8.40 -16.03 -31.24
N ALA A 278 -9.13 -16.02 -32.35
CA ALA A 278 -8.56 -15.74 -33.66
C ALA A 278 -8.10 -14.27 -33.77
N VAL A 279 -8.87 -13.33 -33.21
CA VAL A 279 -8.51 -11.88 -33.17
C VAL A 279 -7.21 -11.67 -32.39
N MET A 280 -7.07 -12.26 -31.20
CA MET A 280 -5.86 -12.12 -30.39
C MET A 280 -4.61 -12.61 -31.15
N ARG A 281 -4.73 -13.76 -31.81
CA ARG A 281 -3.64 -14.34 -32.60
C ARG A 281 -3.29 -13.55 -33.85
N SER A 282 -4.29 -13.09 -34.60
CA SER A 282 -4.06 -12.34 -35.84
C SER A 282 -3.40 -10.98 -35.59
N ARG A 283 -3.64 -10.38 -34.42
CA ARG A 283 -3.09 -9.09 -34.00
C ARG A 283 -1.79 -9.19 -33.19
N GLN A 284 -1.28 -10.42 -32.97
CA GLN A 284 -0.09 -10.67 -32.15
C GLN A 284 -0.21 -10.03 -30.76
N LEU A 285 -1.39 -10.17 -30.14
CA LEU A 285 -1.68 -9.66 -28.80
C LEU A 285 -1.64 -10.79 -27.78
N THR A 286 -1.19 -10.45 -26.57
CA THR A 286 -1.17 -11.36 -25.44
C THR A 286 -2.32 -11.02 -24.49
N THR A 287 -2.98 -12.03 -23.94
CA THR A 287 -4.02 -11.85 -22.90
C THR A 287 -3.63 -12.56 -21.63
N VAL A 288 -3.84 -11.92 -20.47
CA VAL A 288 -3.69 -12.61 -19.19
C VAL A 288 -4.71 -13.73 -19.02
N CYS A 289 -5.84 -13.64 -19.74
CA CYS A 289 -6.87 -14.68 -19.75
C CYS A 289 -6.28 -16.03 -20.20
N GLU A 290 -5.46 -16.03 -21.25
CA GLU A 290 -4.78 -17.21 -21.75
C GLU A 290 -3.50 -17.51 -20.96
N GLU A 291 -2.63 -16.52 -20.75
CA GLU A 291 -1.31 -16.71 -20.12
C GLU A 291 -1.37 -17.09 -18.64
N ALA A 292 -2.41 -16.66 -17.91
CA ALA A 292 -2.61 -17.04 -16.52
C ALA A 292 -3.54 -18.26 -16.34
N GLY A 293 -4.02 -18.87 -17.43
CA GLY A 293 -4.93 -20.02 -17.38
C GLY A 293 -6.27 -19.70 -16.69
N CYS A 294 -6.89 -18.58 -17.05
CA CYS A 294 -8.06 -18.06 -16.34
C CYS A 294 -9.28 -18.99 -16.52
N PRO A 295 -9.94 -19.44 -15.43
CA PRO A 295 -11.14 -20.27 -15.54
C PRO A 295 -12.37 -19.51 -16.06
N ASN A 296 -12.34 -18.17 -16.07
CA ASN A 296 -13.50 -17.33 -16.39
C ASN A 296 -13.44 -16.71 -17.80
N VAL A 297 -12.50 -17.15 -18.64
CA VAL A 297 -12.27 -16.55 -19.96
C VAL A 297 -13.53 -16.52 -20.82
N PHE A 298 -14.36 -17.56 -20.74
CA PHE A 298 -15.59 -17.69 -21.52
C PHE A 298 -16.63 -16.64 -21.13
N ASP A 299 -16.88 -16.51 -19.83
CA ASP A 299 -17.90 -15.62 -19.29
C ASP A 299 -17.54 -14.15 -19.53
N CYS A 300 -16.29 -13.77 -19.25
CA CYS A 300 -15.82 -12.40 -19.47
C CYS A 300 -15.93 -11.98 -20.93
N TRP A 301 -15.51 -12.84 -21.85
CA TRP A 301 -15.53 -12.54 -23.28
C TRP A 301 -16.95 -12.44 -23.83
N ASN A 302 -17.88 -13.23 -23.32
CA ASN A 302 -19.30 -13.15 -23.69
C ASN A 302 -20.00 -11.89 -23.16
N ASP A 303 -19.58 -11.34 -22.02
CA ASP A 303 -20.10 -10.05 -21.50
C ASP A 303 -19.50 -8.81 -22.22
N GLY A 304 -18.59 -9.03 -23.17
CA GLY A 304 -17.92 -7.95 -23.90
C GLY A 304 -16.81 -7.27 -23.08
N THR A 305 -16.11 -8.06 -22.26
CA THR A 305 -14.94 -7.66 -21.48
C THR A 305 -13.74 -8.54 -21.82
N ALA A 306 -12.56 -7.95 -22.00
CA ALA A 306 -11.31 -8.70 -22.16
C ALA A 306 -10.16 -8.01 -21.44
N THR A 307 -9.14 -8.79 -21.08
CA THR A 307 -7.93 -8.29 -20.45
C THR A 307 -6.70 -8.48 -21.33
N PHE A 308 -6.19 -7.38 -21.85
CA PHE A 308 -4.98 -7.32 -22.68
C PHE A 308 -3.76 -7.21 -21.78
N MET A 309 -2.69 -7.94 -22.10
CA MET A 309 -1.41 -7.85 -21.43
C MET A 309 -0.40 -7.18 -22.37
N ILE A 310 -0.04 -5.92 -22.07
CA ILE A 310 0.92 -5.12 -22.83
C ILE A 310 2.33 -5.26 -22.23
N ASN A 311 3.32 -4.64 -22.88
CA ASN A 311 4.75 -4.74 -22.57
C ASN A 311 5.33 -6.16 -22.74
N GLY A 312 4.66 -7.00 -23.54
CA GLY A 312 5.05 -8.36 -23.85
C GLY A 312 4.67 -9.40 -22.78
N GLU A 313 5.21 -10.61 -22.93
CA GLU A 313 4.85 -11.80 -22.14
C GLU A 313 5.88 -12.20 -21.07
N ARG A 314 7.04 -11.53 -21.02
CA ARG A 314 8.15 -11.86 -20.12
C ARG A 314 8.26 -10.83 -19.01
N CYS A 315 8.20 -11.30 -17.76
CA CYS A 315 8.23 -10.45 -16.59
C CYS A 315 9.64 -10.39 -15.96
N THR A 316 10.03 -9.20 -15.48
CA THR A 316 11.26 -9.01 -14.71
C THR A 316 11.16 -9.50 -13.25
N ARG A 317 9.97 -9.91 -12.79
CA ARG A 317 9.68 -10.29 -11.40
C ARG A 317 9.14 -11.72 -11.30
N ALA A 318 9.55 -12.44 -10.25
CA ALA A 318 9.15 -13.81 -9.96
C ALA A 318 8.20 -13.91 -8.73
N CYS A 319 6.94 -13.53 -8.92
CA CYS A 319 5.91 -13.71 -7.89
C CYS A 319 5.57 -15.20 -7.72
N GLY A 320 5.46 -15.69 -6.48
CA GLY A 320 5.32 -17.13 -6.22
C GLY A 320 4.00 -17.77 -6.66
N PHE A 321 3.01 -16.94 -7.02
CA PHE A 321 1.68 -17.34 -7.47
C PHE A 321 1.46 -17.17 -8.98
N CYS A 322 2.32 -16.41 -9.67
CA CYS A 322 2.07 -15.93 -11.01
C CYS A 322 2.64 -16.88 -12.07
N LEU A 323 1.81 -17.27 -13.04
CA LEU A 323 2.20 -18.17 -14.14
C LEU A 323 3.02 -17.48 -15.24
N VAL A 324 3.00 -16.14 -15.30
CA VAL A 324 3.73 -15.37 -16.30
C VAL A 324 5.22 -15.66 -16.20
N ASP A 325 5.81 -15.90 -17.36
CA ASP A 325 7.19 -16.33 -17.47
C ASP A 325 8.19 -15.25 -17.02
N THR A 326 9.12 -15.63 -16.15
CA THR A 326 10.15 -14.71 -15.64
C THR A 326 11.41 -14.82 -16.47
N ARG A 327 11.60 -13.88 -17.40
CA ARG A 327 12.78 -13.77 -18.26
C ARG A 327 13.05 -12.32 -18.62
N ARG A 328 14.23 -12.05 -19.18
CA ARG A 328 14.54 -10.73 -19.74
C ARG A 328 13.51 -10.38 -20.82
N PRO A 329 12.79 -9.25 -20.71
CA PRO A 329 11.85 -8.82 -21.73
C PRO A 329 12.53 -8.43 -23.04
N ASP A 330 11.76 -8.48 -24.13
CA ASP A 330 12.17 -7.92 -25.42
C ASP A 330 12.01 -6.38 -25.41
N ALA A 331 12.43 -5.73 -26.50
CA ALA A 331 12.26 -4.28 -26.64
C ALA A 331 10.77 -3.90 -26.63
N PRO A 332 10.37 -2.76 -26.05
CA PRO A 332 9.00 -2.27 -26.13
C PRO A 332 8.55 -2.12 -27.59
N ASP A 333 7.34 -2.59 -27.89
CA ASP A 333 6.72 -2.43 -29.20
C ASP A 333 5.83 -1.18 -29.19
N LEU A 334 6.20 -0.19 -29.99
CA LEU A 334 5.49 1.10 -30.05
C LEU A 334 4.14 1.02 -30.78
N ASP A 335 3.90 -0.03 -31.56
CA ASP A 335 2.65 -0.24 -32.28
C ASP A 335 1.62 -1.06 -31.45
N GLU A 336 2.05 -1.68 -30.34
CA GLU A 336 1.19 -2.48 -29.46
C GLU A 336 -0.07 -1.72 -28.97
N PRO A 337 0.02 -0.44 -28.52
CA PRO A 337 -1.15 0.35 -28.16
C PRO A 337 -2.23 0.43 -29.25
N TYR A 338 -1.84 0.62 -30.51
CA TYR A 338 -2.79 0.72 -31.62
C TYR A 338 -3.43 -0.62 -31.93
N ARG A 339 -2.67 -1.72 -31.86
CA ARG A 339 -3.22 -3.07 -32.06
C ARG A 339 -4.22 -3.43 -30.96
N VAL A 340 -3.98 -3.03 -29.71
CA VAL A 340 -4.96 -3.16 -28.62
C VAL A 340 -6.23 -2.39 -28.95
N ALA A 341 -6.12 -1.12 -29.36
CA ALA A 341 -7.28 -0.30 -29.71
C ALA A 341 -8.09 -0.87 -30.89
N GLU A 342 -7.41 -1.46 -31.88
CA GLU A 342 -8.04 -2.15 -33.00
C GLU A 342 -8.78 -3.41 -32.55
N ALA A 343 -8.18 -4.22 -31.68
CA ALA A 343 -8.82 -5.41 -31.14
C ALA A 343 -10.07 -5.05 -30.31
N VAL A 344 -9.98 -4.00 -29.46
CA VAL A 344 -11.14 -3.46 -28.73
C VAL A 344 -12.29 -3.11 -29.69
N ALA A 345 -11.99 -2.44 -30.81
CA ALA A 345 -12.97 -2.07 -31.82
C ALA A 345 -13.59 -3.29 -32.52
N GLU A 346 -12.75 -4.23 -32.95
CA GLU A 346 -13.15 -5.44 -33.66
C GLU A 346 -14.01 -6.38 -32.80
N MET A 347 -13.75 -6.39 -31.50
CA MET A 347 -14.50 -7.16 -30.51
C MET A 347 -15.76 -6.44 -30.03
N GLY A 348 -15.88 -5.13 -30.25
CA GLY A 348 -17.01 -4.32 -29.77
C GLY A 348 -17.08 -4.24 -28.24
N LEU A 349 -15.93 -4.17 -27.57
CA LEU A 349 -15.88 -4.19 -26.10
C LEU A 349 -16.46 -2.90 -25.52
N ARG A 350 -17.28 -3.06 -24.47
CA ARG A 350 -17.77 -1.92 -23.66
C ARG A 350 -16.80 -1.56 -22.54
N HIS A 351 -16.01 -2.54 -22.09
CA HIS A 351 -15.02 -2.38 -21.02
C HIS A 351 -13.74 -3.14 -21.41
N ALA A 352 -12.63 -2.43 -21.53
CA ALA A 352 -11.32 -2.98 -21.83
C ALA A 352 -10.45 -2.93 -20.57
N VAL A 353 -9.92 -4.07 -20.14
CA VAL A 353 -8.92 -4.12 -19.07
C VAL A 353 -7.54 -4.23 -19.70
N VAL A 354 -6.60 -3.38 -19.29
CA VAL A 354 -5.21 -3.41 -19.76
C VAL A 354 -4.32 -3.69 -18.56
N THR A 355 -3.51 -4.74 -18.62
CA THR A 355 -2.48 -5.07 -17.62
C THR A 355 -1.12 -5.17 -18.29
N ALA A 356 -0.06 -5.29 -17.51
CA ALA A 356 1.28 -5.48 -18.04
C ALA A 356 2.13 -6.36 -17.15
N VAL A 357 3.15 -6.97 -17.76
CA VAL A 357 4.28 -7.52 -17.02
C VAL A 357 5.09 -6.40 -16.36
N ALA A 358 5.82 -6.72 -15.30
CA ALA A 358 6.74 -5.75 -14.71
C ALA A 358 7.95 -5.54 -15.63
N ARG A 359 8.26 -4.28 -15.94
CA ARG A 359 9.39 -3.85 -16.78
C ARG A 359 10.44 -3.09 -15.97
N ASP A 360 11.00 -3.74 -14.94
CA ASP A 360 12.03 -3.14 -14.10
C ASP A 360 13.32 -2.80 -14.86
N ASP A 361 13.44 -3.27 -16.12
CA ASP A 361 14.49 -2.96 -17.10
C ASP A 361 14.34 -1.60 -17.79
N LEU A 362 13.13 -1.01 -17.77
CA LEU A 362 12.84 0.31 -18.34
C LEU A 362 12.94 1.39 -17.25
N HIS A 363 13.30 2.61 -17.67
CA HIS A 363 13.41 3.76 -16.77
C HIS A 363 12.07 4.11 -16.10
N ASP A 364 10.99 4.15 -16.88
CA ASP A 364 9.62 4.46 -16.44
C ASP A 364 8.84 3.22 -15.96
N GLY A 365 9.49 2.06 -15.89
CA GLY A 365 8.84 0.80 -15.52
C GLY A 365 7.75 0.32 -16.49
N GLY A 366 7.67 0.87 -17.71
CA GLY A 366 6.64 0.56 -18.70
C GLY A 366 5.35 1.38 -18.58
N ALA A 367 5.35 2.44 -17.77
CA ALA A 367 4.20 3.32 -17.55
C ALA A 367 3.73 4.04 -18.84
N SER A 368 4.65 4.47 -19.69
CA SER A 368 4.33 5.12 -20.97
C SER A 368 3.46 4.26 -21.89
N ALA A 369 3.66 2.93 -21.88
CA ALA A 369 2.85 2.01 -22.67
C ALA A 369 1.40 1.96 -22.20
N PHE A 370 1.14 2.05 -20.89
CA PHE A 370 -0.23 2.18 -20.37
C PHE A 370 -0.88 3.47 -20.85
N ALA A 371 -0.19 4.61 -20.70
CA ALA A 371 -0.71 5.92 -21.12
C ALA A 371 -1.03 5.95 -22.64
N ALA A 372 -0.12 5.42 -23.46
CA ALA A 372 -0.31 5.30 -24.90
C ALA A 372 -1.50 4.38 -25.25
N THR A 373 -1.66 3.26 -24.54
CA THR A 373 -2.76 2.30 -24.77
C THR A 373 -4.11 2.91 -24.37
N ILE A 374 -4.20 3.60 -23.23
CA ILE A 374 -5.44 4.29 -22.83
C ILE A 374 -5.83 5.32 -23.91
N THR A 375 -4.88 6.12 -24.37
CA THR A 375 -5.12 7.16 -25.39
C THR A 375 -5.58 6.53 -26.71
N ALA A 376 -4.86 5.52 -27.21
CA ALA A 376 -5.22 4.83 -28.46
C ALA A 376 -6.61 4.17 -28.39
N VAL A 377 -6.96 3.55 -27.26
CA VAL A 377 -8.28 2.95 -27.06
C VAL A 377 -9.36 4.02 -27.06
N ARG A 378 -9.18 5.14 -26.33
CA ARG A 378 -10.16 6.23 -26.26
C ARG A 378 -10.37 6.92 -27.62
N ASP A 379 -9.29 7.17 -28.36
CA ASP A 379 -9.36 7.82 -29.67
C ASP A 379 -10.15 6.99 -30.69
N ARG A 380 -9.95 5.66 -30.66
CA ARG A 380 -10.61 4.75 -31.60
C ARG A 380 -11.99 4.28 -31.11
N ASN A 381 -12.18 4.17 -29.80
CA ASN A 381 -13.35 3.58 -29.16
C ASN A 381 -13.88 4.51 -28.04
N PRO A 382 -14.43 5.69 -28.39
CA PRO A 382 -14.80 6.70 -27.40
C PRO A 382 -15.90 6.27 -26.42
N GLY A 383 -16.64 5.20 -26.72
CA GLY A 383 -17.68 4.62 -25.85
C GLY A 383 -17.18 3.48 -24.94
N THR A 384 -15.91 3.10 -25.02
CA THR A 384 -15.34 1.99 -24.24
C THR A 384 -14.67 2.53 -22.98
N ALA A 385 -15.06 1.99 -21.82
CA ALA A 385 -14.36 2.25 -20.56
C ALA A 385 -13.03 1.49 -20.51
N VAL A 386 -12.00 2.09 -19.94
CA VAL A 386 -10.65 1.54 -19.81
C VAL A 386 -10.26 1.37 -18.34
N GLU A 387 -10.13 0.13 -17.89
CA GLU A 387 -9.51 -0.21 -16.61
C GLU A 387 -8.03 -0.57 -16.83
N VAL A 388 -7.13 -0.06 -15.99
CA VAL A 388 -5.73 -0.47 -16.00
C VAL A 388 -5.34 -1.21 -14.73
N LEU A 389 -4.73 -2.39 -14.86
CA LEU A 389 -4.11 -3.13 -13.76
C LEU A 389 -2.58 -2.94 -13.84
N ILE A 390 -2.06 -2.06 -12.98
CA ILE A 390 -0.66 -1.62 -13.07
C ILE A 390 0.27 -2.37 -12.10
N PRO A 391 1.55 -2.57 -12.46
CA PRO A 391 2.58 -2.86 -11.47
C PRO A 391 2.76 -1.67 -10.52
N ASP A 392 3.51 -1.87 -9.44
CA ASP A 392 3.75 -0.78 -8.47
C ASP A 392 4.67 0.34 -8.97
N CYS A 393 5.22 0.21 -10.19
CA CYS A 393 6.21 1.11 -10.80
C CYS A 393 7.37 1.46 -9.85
N LYS A 394 7.74 0.55 -8.94
CA LYS A 394 8.67 0.81 -7.84
C LYS A 394 8.34 2.10 -7.07
N GLY A 395 7.06 2.50 -6.99
CA GLY A 395 6.59 3.71 -6.32
C GLY A 395 7.12 5.01 -6.92
N ASP A 396 7.59 4.98 -8.17
CA ASP A 396 8.14 6.15 -8.85
C ASP A 396 7.04 7.17 -9.17
N PRO A 397 7.14 8.42 -8.69
CA PRO A 397 6.08 9.42 -8.88
C PRO A 397 5.84 9.80 -10.35
N GLU A 398 6.89 9.86 -11.18
CA GLU A 398 6.76 10.26 -12.58
C GLU A 398 6.09 9.16 -13.40
N ALA A 399 6.53 7.91 -13.21
CA ALA A 399 5.91 6.74 -13.85
C ALA A 399 4.43 6.59 -13.45
N LEU A 400 4.12 6.68 -12.16
CA LEU A 400 2.72 6.62 -11.69
C LEU A 400 1.91 7.81 -12.24
N GLY A 401 2.48 9.02 -12.21
CA GLY A 401 1.86 10.23 -12.74
C GLY A 401 1.48 10.10 -14.21
N ALA A 402 2.37 9.54 -15.06
CA ALA A 402 2.10 9.33 -16.47
C ALA A 402 0.85 8.46 -16.71
N VAL A 403 0.63 7.42 -15.91
CA VAL A 403 -0.59 6.60 -16.01
C VAL A 403 -1.82 7.34 -15.47
N PHE A 404 -1.66 8.07 -14.38
CA PHE A 404 -2.78 8.80 -13.75
C PHE A 404 -3.29 9.93 -14.65
N ASP A 405 -2.37 10.65 -15.29
CA ASP A 405 -2.65 11.76 -16.20
C ASP A 405 -3.34 11.30 -17.49
N ALA A 406 -3.17 10.03 -17.87
CA ALA A 406 -3.91 9.41 -18.97
C ALA A 406 -5.38 9.11 -18.62
N ARG A 407 -5.80 9.32 -17.36
CA ARG A 407 -7.18 9.20 -16.88
C ARG A 407 -7.86 7.86 -17.25
N PRO A 408 -7.37 6.71 -16.79
CA PRO A 408 -8.15 5.47 -16.90
C PRO A 408 -9.47 5.61 -16.11
N ASP A 409 -10.52 4.92 -16.54
CA ASP A 409 -11.83 4.95 -15.85
C ASP A 409 -11.77 4.19 -14.51
N VAL A 410 -10.93 3.14 -14.43
CA VAL A 410 -10.58 2.46 -13.18
C VAL A 410 -9.07 2.22 -13.14
N LEU A 411 -8.43 2.59 -12.03
CA LEU A 411 -7.04 2.27 -11.74
C LEU A 411 -6.93 1.15 -10.71
N ASN A 412 -6.49 0.00 -11.18
CA ASN A 412 -6.34 -1.21 -10.41
C ASN A 412 -4.87 -1.45 -10.04
N HIS A 413 -4.60 -1.64 -8.75
CA HIS A 413 -3.31 -2.13 -8.27
C HIS A 413 -3.52 -3.13 -7.13
N ASN A 414 -3.15 -4.39 -7.37
CA ASN A 414 -3.39 -5.45 -6.41
C ASN A 414 -2.36 -5.46 -5.27
N VAL A 415 -2.85 -5.55 -4.04
CA VAL A 415 -2.05 -5.94 -2.87
C VAL A 415 -1.75 -7.45 -2.88
N GLU A 416 -2.64 -8.25 -3.46
CA GLU A 416 -2.63 -9.72 -3.59
C GLU A 416 -2.71 -10.52 -2.29
N THR A 417 -2.10 -10.08 -1.19
CA THR A 417 -2.10 -10.84 0.07
C THR A 417 -1.90 -9.96 1.30
N VAL A 418 -2.03 -10.56 2.47
CA VAL A 418 -1.93 -9.91 3.77
C VAL A 418 -0.48 -9.53 4.11
N ALA A 419 -0.29 -8.55 5.00
CA ALA A 419 1.02 -7.95 5.33
C ALA A 419 2.12 -9.00 5.61
N ARG A 420 1.84 -10.02 6.42
CA ARG A 420 2.77 -11.09 6.80
C ARG A 420 3.30 -11.88 5.60
N LEU A 421 2.45 -12.13 4.60
CA LEU A 421 2.77 -13.00 3.46
C LEU A 421 3.40 -12.27 2.27
N GLN A 422 3.42 -10.93 2.29
CA GLN A 422 3.85 -10.10 1.15
C GLN A 422 5.20 -10.51 0.57
N ARG A 423 6.25 -10.68 1.39
CA ARG A 423 7.58 -11.03 0.89
C ARG A 423 7.65 -12.46 0.32
N ARG A 424 6.90 -13.41 0.90
CA ARG A 424 6.83 -14.81 0.44
C ARG A 424 6.12 -14.91 -0.91
N VAL A 425 5.02 -14.18 -1.06
CA VAL A 425 4.14 -14.21 -2.25
C VAL A 425 4.66 -13.28 -3.35
N ARG A 426 5.10 -12.07 -3.00
CA ARG A 426 5.57 -11.00 -3.90
C ARG A 426 6.92 -10.44 -3.45
N PRO A 427 8.03 -11.15 -3.69
CA PRO A 427 9.35 -10.72 -3.22
C PRO A 427 9.70 -9.31 -3.65
N SER A 428 9.42 -8.92 -4.90
CA SER A 428 9.77 -7.60 -5.42
C SER A 428 8.79 -6.48 -5.05
N ALA A 429 7.67 -6.79 -4.39
CA ALA A 429 6.65 -5.81 -3.97
C ALA A 429 6.76 -5.47 -2.48
N SER A 430 6.05 -4.42 -2.06
CA SER A 430 5.91 -4.03 -0.65
C SER A 430 4.46 -3.72 -0.33
N TYR A 431 4.01 -4.10 0.86
CA TYR A 431 2.66 -3.84 1.36
C TYR A 431 2.36 -2.34 1.40
N ALA A 432 3.20 -1.59 2.12
CA ALA A 432 3.08 -0.14 2.27
C ALA A 432 3.16 0.57 0.93
N ARG A 433 4.05 0.11 0.03
CA ARG A 433 4.15 0.68 -1.32
C ARG A 433 2.87 0.44 -2.13
N SER A 434 2.31 -0.77 -2.09
CA SER A 434 1.06 -1.09 -2.80
C SER A 434 -0.10 -0.23 -2.31
N LEU A 435 -0.27 -0.07 -0.99
CA LEU A 435 -1.28 0.83 -0.42
C LEU A 435 -1.02 2.30 -0.81
N SER A 436 0.24 2.72 -0.86
CA SER A 436 0.60 4.10 -1.26
C SER A 436 0.28 4.39 -2.73
N VAL A 437 0.35 3.39 -3.63
CA VAL A 437 -0.03 3.54 -5.04
C VAL A 437 -1.53 3.84 -5.13
N LEU A 438 -2.35 3.06 -4.41
CA LEU A 438 -3.81 3.26 -4.35
C LEU A 438 -4.16 4.63 -3.75
N ALA A 439 -3.53 5.00 -2.64
CA ALA A 439 -3.73 6.31 -2.01
C ALA A 439 -3.41 7.48 -2.96
N ARG A 440 -2.33 7.37 -3.76
CA ARG A 440 -1.96 8.39 -4.76
C ARG A 440 -2.96 8.45 -5.91
N ALA A 441 -3.39 7.31 -6.43
CA ALA A 441 -4.38 7.25 -7.51
C ALA A 441 -5.73 7.85 -7.06
N LYS A 442 -6.16 7.55 -5.84
CA LYS A 442 -7.37 8.14 -5.24
C LYS A 442 -7.24 9.65 -5.06
N ALA A 443 -6.09 10.12 -4.58
CA ALA A 443 -5.80 11.55 -4.47
C ALA A 443 -5.77 12.27 -5.83
N ALA A 444 -5.45 11.56 -6.92
CA ALA A 444 -5.56 12.04 -8.30
C ALA A 444 -7.01 12.02 -8.84
N GLY A 445 -8.00 11.61 -8.03
CA GLY A 445 -9.40 11.58 -8.40
C GLY A 445 -9.74 10.48 -9.41
N LEU A 446 -9.08 9.33 -9.29
CA LEU A 446 -9.39 8.11 -10.06
C LEU A 446 -10.20 7.15 -9.18
N THR A 447 -11.07 6.36 -9.81
CA THR A 447 -11.65 5.18 -9.17
C THR A 447 -10.56 4.14 -9.00
N THR A 448 -10.39 3.64 -7.79
CA THR A 448 -9.32 2.74 -7.40
C THR A 448 -9.82 1.33 -7.14
N LYS A 449 -8.99 0.34 -7.50
CA LYS A 449 -9.32 -1.06 -7.35
C LYS A 449 -8.13 -1.86 -6.85
N SER A 450 -8.40 -2.90 -6.06
CA SER A 450 -7.38 -3.84 -5.61
C SER A 450 -7.92 -5.27 -5.52
N SER A 451 -7.03 -6.23 -5.30
CA SER A 451 -7.39 -7.64 -5.17
C SER A 451 -6.64 -8.32 -4.04
N ILE A 452 -7.30 -9.31 -3.44
CA ILE A 452 -6.74 -10.25 -2.46
C ILE A 452 -6.91 -11.67 -3.00
N ILE A 453 -5.82 -12.43 -3.01
CA ILE A 453 -5.77 -13.84 -3.33
C ILE A 453 -5.68 -14.62 -2.02
N VAL A 454 -6.69 -15.44 -1.73
CA VAL A 454 -6.79 -16.26 -0.50
C VAL A 454 -6.42 -17.71 -0.75
N GLY A 455 -6.03 -18.44 0.29
CA GLY A 455 -5.54 -19.81 0.21
C GLY A 455 -4.02 -19.94 0.19
N LEU A 456 -3.29 -18.87 0.52
CA LEU A 456 -1.82 -18.79 0.55
C LEU A 456 -1.23 -18.91 1.97
N GLY A 457 -2.09 -19.09 2.97
CA GLY A 457 -1.72 -19.30 4.38
C GLY A 457 -2.09 -18.14 5.30
N GLU A 458 -2.91 -17.21 4.80
CA GLU A 458 -3.52 -16.12 5.58
C GLU A 458 -4.64 -16.64 6.48
N THR A 459 -4.87 -15.97 7.61
CA THR A 459 -6.06 -16.18 8.45
C THR A 459 -7.21 -15.26 8.03
N ASP A 460 -8.42 -15.54 8.52
CA ASP A 460 -9.59 -14.68 8.24
C ASP A 460 -9.40 -13.27 8.81
N ASP A 461 -8.88 -13.15 10.04
CA ASP A 461 -8.58 -11.86 10.68
C ASP A 461 -7.55 -11.05 9.88
N GLU A 462 -6.56 -11.71 9.27
CA GLU A 462 -5.58 -11.02 8.42
C GLU A 462 -6.21 -10.50 7.12
N VAL A 463 -7.16 -11.23 6.53
CA VAL A 463 -7.92 -10.77 5.36
C VAL A 463 -8.80 -9.58 5.73
N GLU A 464 -9.51 -9.65 6.85
CA GLU A 464 -10.31 -8.57 7.41
C GLU A 464 -9.45 -7.32 7.72
N GLY A 465 -8.27 -7.50 8.32
CA GLY A 465 -7.29 -6.45 8.53
C GLY A 465 -6.82 -5.79 7.22
N CYS A 466 -6.57 -6.60 6.18
CA CYS A 466 -6.19 -6.10 4.86
C CYS A 466 -7.32 -5.34 4.16
N LEU A 467 -8.58 -5.79 4.29
CA LEU A 467 -9.74 -5.06 3.78
C LEU A 467 -9.90 -3.71 4.47
N ALA A 468 -9.67 -3.67 5.77
CA ALA A 468 -9.71 -2.41 6.49
C ALA A 468 -8.57 -1.46 6.10
N ASP A 469 -7.38 -1.96 5.79
CA ASP A 469 -6.28 -1.15 5.29
C ASP A 469 -6.58 -0.57 3.90
N LEU A 470 -7.23 -1.36 3.02
CA LEU A 470 -7.72 -0.89 1.71
C LEU A 470 -8.82 0.17 1.86
N ALA A 471 -9.78 -0.05 2.77
CA ALA A 471 -10.80 0.93 3.10
C ALA A 471 -10.20 2.21 3.69
N ALA A 472 -9.13 2.10 4.50
CA ALA A 472 -8.47 3.26 5.10
C ALA A 472 -7.77 4.15 4.07
N VAL A 473 -7.35 3.61 2.93
CA VAL A 473 -6.83 4.41 1.79
C VAL A 473 -7.90 4.76 0.75
N ASP A 474 -9.19 4.57 1.10
CA ASP A 474 -10.35 4.91 0.29
C ASP A 474 -10.37 4.18 -1.07
N CYS A 475 -9.99 2.88 -1.05
CA CYS A 475 -10.08 2.00 -2.20
C CYS A 475 -11.54 1.69 -2.55
N ASP A 476 -11.97 1.99 -3.77
CA ASP A 476 -13.39 1.91 -4.17
C ASP A 476 -13.86 0.47 -4.41
N ILE A 477 -13.01 -0.33 -5.06
CA ILE A 477 -13.36 -1.70 -5.47
C ILE A 477 -12.35 -2.69 -4.93
N VAL A 478 -12.81 -3.77 -4.29
CA VAL A 478 -11.93 -4.88 -3.91
C VAL A 478 -12.48 -6.20 -4.44
N THR A 479 -11.59 -7.02 -5.02
CA THR A 479 -11.95 -8.39 -5.41
C THR A 479 -11.25 -9.41 -4.52
N ILE A 480 -11.94 -10.46 -4.08
CA ILE A 480 -11.34 -11.55 -3.27
C ILE A 480 -11.54 -12.88 -3.99
N GLY A 481 -10.44 -13.54 -4.36
CA GLY A 481 -10.45 -14.78 -5.14
C GLY A 481 -9.61 -15.90 -4.55
N GLN A 482 -10.01 -17.15 -4.74
CA GLN A 482 -9.21 -18.32 -4.32
C GLN A 482 -7.97 -18.46 -5.22
N TYR A 483 -6.82 -18.64 -4.58
CA TYR A 483 -5.57 -19.04 -5.21
C TYR A 483 -5.73 -20.39 -5.90
N LEU A 484 -5.46 -20.40 -7.21
CA LEU A 484 -5.27 -21.61 -7.99
C LEU A 484 -3.80 -21.74 -8.32
N ARG A 485 -3.16 -22.77 -7.74
CA ARG A 485 -1.76 -23.07 -8.02
C ARG A 485 -1.57 -23.39 -9.51
N PRO A 486 -0.75 -22.61 -10.26
CA PRO A 486 -0.59 -22.86 -11.69
C PRO A 486 0.16 -24.15 -12.01
N THR A 487 1.28 -24.40 -11.34
CA THR A 487 2.09 -25.62 -11.53
C THR A 487 2.70 -26.09 -10.20
N THR A 488 3.28 -27.30 -10.17
CA THR A 488 4.02 -27.82 -9.01
C THR A 488 5.25 -26.98 -8.64
N ASN A 489 5.69 -26.10 -9.54
CA ASN A 489 6.75 -25.18 -9.19
C ASN A 489 6.21 -24.03 -8.33
N HIS A 490 4.93 -23.64 -8.43
CA HIS A 490 4.30 -22.50 -7.73
C HIS A 490 4.04 -22.75 -6.24
N LEU A 491 3.77 -21.68 -5.46
CA LEU A 491 3.43 -21.79 -4.03
C LEU A 491 2.31 -22.84 -3.82
N PRO A 492 2.38 -23.67 -2.78
CA PRO A 492 1.32 -24.63 -2.50
C PRO A 492 0.04 -23.90 -2.09
N VAL A 493 -1.12 -24.50 -2.41
CA VAL A 493 -2.38 -24.08 -1.80
C VAL A 493 -2.36 -24.54 -0.34
N GLU A 494 -2.61 -23.61 0.58
CA GLU A 494 -2.58 -23.84 2.04
C GLU A 494 -3.99 -24.05 2.60
N ARG A 495 -5.02 -23.46 1.98
CA ARG A 495 -6.43 -23.71 2.28
C ARG A 495 -7.34 -23.53 1.05
N TRP A 496 -8.41 -24.32 1.00
CA TRP A 496 -9.54 -24.08 0.11
C TRP A 496 -10.63 -23.37 0.92
N VAL A 497 -10.88 -22.11 0.60
CA VAL A 497 -11.86 -21.29 1.33
C VAL A 497 -13.28 -21.68 0.92
N GLU A 498 -14.17 -21.78 1.89
CA GLU A 498 -15.58 -22.09 1.66
C GLU A 498 -16.34 -20.86 1.13
N PRO A 499 -17.31 -21.04 0.20
CA PRO A 499 -18.07 -19.92 -0.39
C PRO A 499 -18.64 -18.93 0.63
N ALA A 500 -19.23 -19.41 1.73
CA ALA A 500 -19.82 -18.56 2.77
C ALA A 500 -18.81 -17.61 3.45
N THR A 501 -17.50 -17.93 3.40
CA THR A 501 -16.46 -17.04 3.93
C THR A 501 -16.23 -15.85 3.01
N PHE A 502 -16.37 -16.02 1.69
CA PHE A 502 -16.30 -14.92 0.73
C PHE A 502 -17.44 -13.93 0.94
N ASP A 503 -18.67 -14.43 1.14
CA ASP A 503 -19.85 -13.58 1.44
C ASP A 503 -19.63 -12.75 2.70
N ARG A 504 -19.03 -13.35 3.75
CA ARG A 504 -18.67 -12.65 4.99
C ARG A 504 -17.66 -11.53 4.75
N TRP A 505 -16.62 -11.79 3.96
CA TRP A 505 -15.61 -10.75 3.65
C TRP A 505 -16.17 -9.63 2.78
N ALA A 506 -17.07 -9.93 1.85
CA ALA A 506 -17.77 -8.91 1.07
C ALA A 506 -18.54 -7.97 1.99
N ALA A 507 -19.41 -8.51 2.84
CA ALA A 507 -20.17 -7.73 3.82
C ALA A 507 -19.26 -6.96 4.80
N TYR A 508 -18.13 -7.56 5.20
CA TYR A 508 -17.17 -6.91 6.09
C TYR A 508 -16.53 -5.67 5.46
N GLY A 509 -16.11 -5.77 4.19
CA GLY A 509 -15.45 -4.70 3.45
C GLY A 509 -16.42 -3.56 3.11
N GLU A 510 -17.62 -3.90 2.64
CA GLU A 510 -18.68 -2.93 2.34
C GLU A 510 -19.10 -2.15 3.59
N ALA A 511 -19.23 -2.82 4.74
CA ALA A 511 -19.51 -2.17 6.02
C ALA A 511 -18.41 -1.21 6.50
N ARG A 512 -17.24 -1.20 5.86
CA ARG A 512 -16.12 -0.28 6.14
C ARG A 512 -15.94 0.80 5.09
N GLY A 513 -16.87 0.91 4.14
CA GLY A 513 -16.86 1.98 3.14
C GLY A 513 -16.09 1.65 1.86
N ILE A 514 -15.85 0.37 1.56
CA ILE A 514 -15.50 -0.04 0.19
C ILE A 514 -16.80 -0.08 -0.60
N ASP A 515 -16.88 0.66 -1.71
CA ASP A 515 -18.12 0.81 -2.49
C ASP A 515 -18.59 -0.51 -3.11
N HIS A 516 -17.66 -1.39 -3.49
CA HIS A 516 -17.99 -2.70 -4.03
C HIS A 516 -16.95 -3.76 -3.68
N VAL A 517 -17.41 -4.89 -3.11
CA VAL A 517 -16.56 -6.07 -2.85
C VAL A 517 -17.07 -7.29 -3.61
N GLU A 518 -16.39 -7.64 -4.69
CA GLU A 518 -16.65 -8.88 -5.43
C GLU A 518 -15.83 -10.02 -4.81
N ALA A 519 -16.46 -10.91 -4.05
CA ALA A 519 -15.76 -12.00 -3.36
C ALA A 519 -16.34 -13.35 -3.77
N GLY A 520 -15.47 -14.24 -4.25
CA GLY A 520 -15.91 -15.58 -4.63
C GLY A 520 -14.75 -16.52 -4.99
N PRO A 521 -14.97 -17.84 -4.97
CA PRO A 521 -13.90 -18.79 -5.22
C PRO A 521 -13.27 -18.66 -6.62
N LEU A 522 -14.07 -18.27 -7.62
CA LEU A 522 -13.61 -18.09 -9.00
C LEU A 522 -13.26 -16.65 -9.33
N THR A 523 -13.54 -15.69 -8.45
CA THR A 523 -13.30 -14.27 -8.70
C THR A 523 -11.83 -14.00 -9.07
N ARG A 524 -11.63 -13.10 -10.03
CA ARG A 524 -10.33 -12.58 -10.48
C ARG A 524 -10.40 -11.06 -10.52
N SER A 525 -9.24 -10.42 -10.55
CA SER A 525 -9.16 -8.95 -10.60
C SER A 525 -9.96 -8.34 -11.76
N SER A 526 -10.06 -9.03 -12.90
CA SER A 526 -10.84 -8.59 -14.07
C SER A 526 -12.20 -9.27 -14.24
N TYR A 527 -12.59 -10.17 -13.34
CA TYR A 527 -13.91 -10.80 -13.37
C TYR A 527 -14.99 -9.79 -12.98
N HIS A 528 -16.06 -9.69 -13.77
CA HIS A 528 -17.13 -8.70 -13.60
C HIS A 528 -16.65 -7.24 -13.42
N ALA A 529 -15.52 -6.89 -14.06
CA ALA A 529 -14.89 -5.58 -13.91
C ALA A 529 -15.83 -4.42 -14.28
N ARG A 530 -16.66 -4.61 -15.31
CA ARG A 530 -17.66 -3.64 -15.76
C ARG A 530 -18.72 -3.39 -14.69
N GLN A 531 -19.32 -4.45 -14.14
CA GLN A 531 -20.36 -4.39 -13.12
C GLN A 531 -19.84 -3.74 -11.83
N ALA A 532 -18.60 -4.07 -11.45
CA ALA A 532 -17.93 -3.47 -10.30
C ALA A 532 -17.72 -1.95 -10.48
N ALA A 533 -17.26 -1.53 -11.67
CA ALA A 533 -17.06 -0.12 -12.00
C ALA A 533 -18.39 0.67 -12.03
N GLU A 534 -19.43 0.09 -12.64
CA GLU A 534 -20.79 0.67 -12.68
C GLU A 534 -21.37 0.83 -11.26
N SER A 535 -21.15 -0.14 -10.38
CA SER A 535 -21.62 -0.11 -8.98
C SER A 535 -20.92 0.98 -8.16
N ALA A 536 -19.60 1.10 -8.27
CA ALA A 536 -18.84 2.15 -7.60
C ALA A 536 -19.23 3.55 -8.10
N ALA A 537 -19.39 3.72 -9.42
CA ALA A 537 -19.82 4.99 -9.99
C ALA A 537 -21.22 5.42 -9.52
N ALA A 538 -22.16 4.47 -9.34
CA ALA A 538 -23.51 4.73 -8.85
C ALA A 538 -23.56 5.19 -7.38
N GLY A 539 -22.56 4.82 -6.56
CA GLY A 539 -22.41 5.30 -5.18
C GLY A 539 -21.90 6.75 -5.09
N SER A 540 -21.17 7.21 -6.11
CA SER A 540 -20.66 8.58 -6.19
C SER A 540 -21.72 9.55 -6.74
N VAL A 541 -22.46 10.22 -5.85
CA VAL A 541 -23.40 11.27 -6.29
C VAL A 541 -22.61 12.44 -6.88
N ALA A 542 -22.78 12.69 -8.17
CA ALA A 542 -22.18 13.83 -8.86
C ALA A 542 -22.65 15.16 -8.24
N VAL A 543 -21.73 15.88 -7.59
CA VAL A 543 -21.96 17.28 -7.22
C VAL A 543 -21.87 18.11 -8.49
N THR A 544 -23.01 18.56 -8.99
CA THR A 544 -23.09 19.51 -10.10
C THR A 544 -22.44 20.82 -9.66
N LEU A 545 -21.24 21.13 -10.17
CA LEU A 545 -20.66 22.46 -10.01
C LEU A 545 -21.53 23.46 -10.79
N SER A 546 -22.31 24.26 -10.05
CA SER A 546 -23.00 25.42 -10.59
C SER A 546 -21.96 26.36 -11.21
N ALA A 547 -22.01 26.47 -12.54
CA ALA A 547 -21.27 27.48 -13.27
C ALA A 547 -21.71 28.87 -12.79
N ARG A 548 -20.77 29.65 -12.28
CA ARG A 548 -20.99 31.08 -12.06
C ARG A 548 -21.18 31.74 -13.42
N ALA A 549 -22.38 32.27 -13.65
CA ALA A 549 -22.64 33.17 -14.76
C ALA A 549 -21.75 34.42 -14.63
N SER A 550 -21.27 34.85 -15.80
CA SER A 550 -20.51 36.06 -16.13
C SER A 550 -20.86 37.32 -15.35
#